data_AF-A0A938KJM9-F1
#
_entry.id   AF-A0A938KJM9-F1
#
_cell.length_a   1.000
_cell.length_b   1.000
_cell.length_c   1.000
_cell.angle_alpha   90.00
_cell.angle_beta   90.00
_cell.angle_gamma   90.00
#
_symmetry.space_group_name_H-M   'P 1'
#
loop_
_entity.id
_entity.type
_entity.pdbx_description
1 polymer ?
#
loop_
_entity_poly.entity_id
_entity_poly.type
_entity_poly.pdbx_seq_one_letter_code
_entity_poly.pdbx_strand_id
1 'polypeptide(L)'
;MASIKLHLEAAESDAVVRFAEAIGTKPEAVLYTALNRLMLAARDPAVRKEIVETWEWHRDNLPLWADSACSVHAYEGKPDDEPEPSRYFKEE
;
A
#
# COMPACT_ATOMS: atom_id res chain seq x y z
N MET A 1 23.25 8.58 15.80
CA MET A 1 22.09 8.87 14.92
C MET A 1 21.44 7.54 14.57
N ALA A 2 20.14 7.38 14.79
CA ALA A 2 19.44 6.20 14.29
C ALA A 2 19.33 6.33 12.78
N SER A 3 19.79 5.32 12.03
CA SER A 3 19.60 5.23 10.58
C SER A 3 18.54 4.18 10.30
N ILE A 4 17.42 4.59 9.70
CA ILE A 4 16.38 3.68 9.24
C ILE A 4 16.69 3.36 7.78
N LYS A 5 16.81 2.07 7.44
CA LYS A 5 16.98 1.60 6.07
C LYS A 5 15.66 1.02 5.61
N LEU A 6 15.11 1.55 4.52
CA LEU A 6 13.93 1.00 3.88
C LEU A 6 14.40 0.01 2.81
N HIS A 7 13.98 -1.25 2.95
CA HIS A 7 14.19 -2.28 1.94
C HIS A 7 12.91 -2.35 1.11
N LEU A 8 13.04 -2.12 -0.19
CA LEU A 8 11.96 -2.19 -1.16
C LEU A 8 12.23 -3.38 -2.09
N GLU A 9 11.17 -4.06 -2.50
CA GLU A 9 11.23 -5.04 -3.57
C GLU A 9 11.51 -4.34 -4.91
N ALA A 10 12.01 -5.08 -5.90
CA ALA A 10 12.40 -4.50 -7.19
C ALA A 10 11.26 -3.68 -7.84
N ALA A 11 10.02 -4.20 -7.80
CA ALA A 11 8.86 -3.52 -8.36
C ALA A 11 8.47 -2.24 -7.61
N GLU A 12 8.78 -2.13 -6.32
CA GLU A 12 8.60 -0.91 -5.54
C GLU A 12 9.72 0.08 -5.84
N SER A 13 10.97 -0.38 -5.85
CA SER A 13 12.11 0.49 -6.15
C SER A 13 12.01 1.09 -7.56
N ASP A 14 11.61 0.30 -8.55
CA ASP A 14 11.50 0.73 -9.95
C ASP A 14 10.44 1.82 -10.11
N ALA A 15 9.30 1.70 -9.41
CA ALA A 15 8.27 2.72 -9.40
C ALA A 15 8.76 4.04 -8.77
N VAL A 16 9.46 3.97 -7.64
CA VAL A 16 10.02 5.16 -6.97
C VAL A 16 11.10 5.82 -7.83
N VAL A 17 11.99 5.03 -8.43
CA VAL A 17 13.07 5.54 -9.31
C VAL A 17 12.49 6.25 -10.51
N ARG A 18 11.54 5.63 -11.22
CA ARG A 18 10.88 6.23 -12.38
C ARG A 18 10.13 7.51 -12.03
N PHE A 19 9.44 7.55 -10.88
CA PHE A 19 8.79 8.77 -10.41
C PHE A 19 9.82 9.88 -10.12
N ALA A 20 10.93 9.53 -9.47
CA ALA A 20 12.01 10.48 -9.18
C ALA A 20 12.64 11.02 -10.48
N GLU A 21 12.90 10.16 -11.46
CA GLU A 21 13.41 10.55 -12.78
C GLU A 21 12.44 11.49 -13.52
N ALA A 22 11.15 11.18 -13.49
CA ALA A 22 10.12 11.98 -14.17
C ALA A 22 10.06 13.44 -13.66
N ILE A 23 10.39 13.66 -12.38
CA ILE A 23 10.43 15.00 -11.77
C ILE A 23 11.86 15.55 -11.60
N GLY A 24 12.87 14.85 -12.12
CA GLY A 24 14.28 15.28 -12.09
C GLY A 24 14.91 15.32 -10.69
N THR A 25 14.51 14.40 -9.80
CA THR A 25 15.00 14.33 -8.41
C THR A 25 15.60 12.98 -8.07
N LYS A 26 16.01 12.80 -6.81
CA LYS A 26 16.54 11.54 -6.27
C LYS A 26 15.44 10.72 -5.58
N PRO A 27 15.47 9.38 -5.62
CA PRO A 27 14.55 8.52 -4.88
C PRO A 27 14.47 8.87 -3.38
N GLU A 28 15.58 9.22 -2.75
CA GLU A 28 15.64 9.61 -1.34
C GLU A 28 14.82 10.88 -1.06
N ALA A 29 14.75 11.82 -2.02
CA ALA A 29 13.93 13.02 -1.89
C ALA A 29 12.44 12.68 -1.94
N VAL A 30 12.04 11.69 -2.75
CA VAL A 30 10.66 11.18 -2.79
C VAL A 30 10.29 10.56 -1.44
N LEU A 31 11.13 9.67 -0.91
CA LEU A 31 10.92 9.02 0.39
C LEU A 31 10.85 10.05 1.53
N TYR A 32 11.78 11.00 1.56
CA TYR A 32 11.79 12.04 2.60
C TYR A 32 10.53 12.92 2.53
N THR A 33 10.07 13.24 1.32
CA THR A 33 8.84 14.02 1.12
C THR A 33 7.59 13.26 1.58
N ALA A 34 7.52 11.96 1.29
CA ALA A 34 6.43 11.10 1.76
C ALA A 34 6.39 11.05 3.30
N LEU A 35 7.54 10.82 3.93
CA LEU A 35 7.66 10.83 5.39
C LEU A 35 7.25 12.18 5.99
N ASN A 36 7.73 13.29 5.42
CA ASN A 36 7.38 14.63 5.90
C ASN A 36 5.87 14.89 5.83
N ARG A 37 5.23 14.55 4.71
CA ARG A 37 3.78 14.69 4.55
C ARG A 37 3.01 13.86 5.56
N LEU A 38 3.42 12.62 5.77
CA LEU A 38 2.78 11.70 6.72
C LEU A 38 2.92 12.20 8.17
N MET A 39 4.11 12.68 8.55
CA MET A 39 4.35 13.23 9.88
C MET A 39 3.58 14.53 10.14
N LEU A 40 3.41 15.39 9.11
CA LEU A 40 2.58 16.59 9.23
C LEU A 40 1.09 16.25 9.41
N ALA A 41 0.63 15.15 8.80
CA ALA A 41 -0.75 14.68 8.90
C ALA A 41 -1.01 13.77 10.13
N ALA A 42 0.00 13.43 10.93
CA ALA A 42 -0.09 12.45 12.02
C ALA A 42 -1.09 12.79 13.14
N ARG A 43 -1.53 14.05 13.24
CA ARG A 43 -2.59 14.46 14.17
C ARG A 43 -3.96 13.90 13.78
N ASP A 44 -4.16 13.57 12.51
CA ASP A 44 -5.38 12.94 12.02
C ASP A 44 -5.46 11.47 12.49
N PRO A 45 -6.50 11.09 13.25
CA PRO A 45 -6.71 9.69 13.64
C PRO A 45 -6.85 8.72 12.46
N ALA A 46 -7.38 9.17 11.30
CA ALA A 46 -7.49 8.32 10.13
C ALA A 46 -6.10 7.93 9.59
N VAL A 47 -5.19 8.91 9.48
CA VAL A 47 -3.81 8.68 9.04
C VAL A 47 -3.06 7.74 9.99
N ARG A 48 -3.26 7.88 11.31
CA ARG A 48 -2.65 6.94 12.28
C ARG A 48 -3.13 5.51 12.09
N LYS A 49 -4.42 5.33 11.82
CA LYS A 49 -4.99 4.01 11.54
C LYS A 49 -4.43 3.44 10.23
N GLU A 50 -4.37 4.26 9.20
CA GLU A 50 -3.82 3.88 7.89
C GLU A 50 -2.35 3.44 7.96
N ILE A 51 -1.52 4.06 8.81
CA ILE A 51 -0.13 3.63 9.02
C ILE A 51 -0.06 2.18 9.52
N VAL A 52 -0.92 1.83 10.49
CA VAL A 52 -0.95 0.47 11.06
C VAL A 52 -1.47 -0.52 10.02
N GLU A 53 -2.58 -0.19 9.35
CA GLU A 53 -3.18 -1.05 8.33
C GLU A 53 -2.19 -1.28 7.18
N THR A 54 -1.58 -0.23 6.65
CA THR A 54 -0.58 -0.34 5.57
C THR A 54 0.61 -1.21 5.98
N TRP A 55 1.06 -1.11 7.24
CA TRP A 55 2.13 -1.96 7.76
C TRP A 55 1.72 -3.42 7.93
N GLU A 56 0.45 -3.70 8.20
CA GLU A 56 -0.03 -5.08 8.20
C GLU A 56 -0.13 -5.64 6.78
N TRP A 57 -0.68 -4.86 5.85
CA TRP A 57 -0.90 -5.27 4.46
C TRP A 57 0.41 -5.44 3.65
N HIS A 58 1.44 -4.63 3.89
CA HIS A 58 2.67 -4.67 3.07
C HIS A 58 3.45 -5.98 3.19
N ARG A 59 3.23 -6.77 4.26
CA ARG A 59 3.92 -8.05 4.45
C ARG A 59 3.46 -9.12 3.48
N ASP A 60 2.19 -9.06 3.10
CA ASP A 60 1.55 -10.09 2.27
C ASP A 60 1.19 -9.57 0.87
N ASN A 61 1.29 -8.26 0.63
CA ASN A 61 0.86 -7.63 -0.62
C ASN A 61 1.79 -6.49 -1.05
N LEU A 62 2.02 -6.37 -2.36
CA LEU A 62 2.69 -5.20 -2.92
C LEU A 62 1.79 -3.97 -2.83
N PRO A 63 2.34 -2.79 -2.55
CA PRO A 63 1.56 -1.57 -2.49
C PRO A 63 1.04 -1.20 -3.88
N LEU A 64 -0.14 -0.57 -3.94
CA LEU A 64 -0.84 -0.25 -5.21
C LEU A 64 -0.01 0.58 -6.21
N TRP A 65 0.99 1.31 -5.73
CA TRP A 65 1.88 2.12 -6.56
C TRP A 65 3.09 1.33 -7.10
N ALA A 66 3.32 0.09 -6.63
CA ALA A 66 4.37 -0.78 -7.16
C ALA A 66 4.00 -1.30 -8.55
N ASP A 67 4.99 -1.47 -9.40
CA ASP A 67 4.75 -1.77 -10.82
C ASP A 67 4.05 -3.10 -11.09
N SER A 68 4.24 -4.08 -10.21
CA SER A 68 3.58 -5.39 -10.31
C SER A 68 2.28 -5.50 -9.50
N ALA A 69 1.81 -4.44 -8.85
CA ALA A 69 0.51 -4.42 -8.16
C ALA A 69 -0.69 -4.50 -9.14
N CYS A 70 -0.45 -4.26 -10.44
CA CYS A 70 -1.41 -4.49 -11.52
C CYS A 70 -1.33 -5.90 -12.13
N SER A 71 -0.51 -6.81 -11.59
CA SER A 71 -0.53 -8.22 -12.01
C SER A 71 -1.78 -8.88 -11.43
N VAL A 72 -2.71 -9.27 -12.30
CA VAL A 72 -4.03 -9.85 -12.02
C VAL A 72 -3.98 -11.03 -11.03
N HIS A 73 -2.83 -11.68 -10.86
CA HIS A 73 -2.62 -12.77 -9.92
C HIS A 73 -2.49 -12.36 -8.43
N ALA A 74 -2.35 -11.08 -8.10
CA ALA A 74 -2.32 -10.62 -6.71
C ALA A 74 -3.71 -10.66 -6.03
N TYR A 75 -4.79 -10.75 -6.82
CA TYR A 75 -6.17 -10.78 -6.31
C TYR A 75 -6.91 -12.10 -6.55
N GLU A 76 -6.23 -13.16 -7.01
CA GLU A 76 -6.82 -14.52 -7.17
C GLU A 76 -6.75 -15.37 -5.88
N GLY A 77 -6.48 -14.76 -4.73
CA GLY A 77 -6.33 -15.45 -3.44
C GLY A 77 -7.50 -15.33 -2.47
N LYS A 78 -8.66 -14.79 -2.87
CA LYS A 78 -9.89 -14.98 -2.08
C LYS A 78 -10.57 -16.25 -2.60
N PRO A 79 -10.75 -17.31 -1.78
CA PRO A 79 -11.77 -18.29 -2.12
C PRO A 79 -13.07 -17.53 -2.29
N ASP A 80 -13.76 -17.81 -3.39
CA ASP A 80 -15.13 -17.35 -3.62
C ASP A 80 -15.96 -17.92 -2.46
N ASP A 81 -16.13 -17.16 -1.38
CA ASP A 81 -17.07 -17.52 -0.33
C ASP A 81 -18.44 -17.50 -1.02
N GLU A 82 -19.01 -18.70 -1.19
CA GLU A 82 -20.35 -18.87 -1.74
C GLU A 82 -21.29 -17.86 -1.09
N PRO A 83 -22.09 -17.11 -1.86
CA PRO A 83 -23.02 -16.15 -1.27
C PRO A 83 -23.98 -16.90 -0.34
N GLU A 84 -23.91 -16.59 0.96
CA GLU A 84 -24.85 -17.15 1.94
C GLU A 84 -26.29 -16.86 1.46
N PRO A 85 -27.18 -17.88 1.44
CA PRO A 85 -28.54 -17.70 0.96
C PRO A 85 -29.29 -16.68 1.84
N SER A 86 -29.88 -15.69 1.18
CA SER A 86 -30.62 -14.60 1.82
C SER A 86 -31.73 -15.13 2.73
N ARG A 87 -31.73 -14.71 4.00
CA ARG A 87 -32.78 -15.02 5.02
C ARG A 87 -34.15 -14.37 4.77
N TYR A 88 -34.45 -13.93 3.55
CA TYR A 88 -35.70 -13.26 3.20
C TYR A 88 -36.58 -14.09 2.25
N PHE A 89 -36.70 -15.39 2.52
CA PHE A 89 -37.84 -16.17 2.07
C PHE A 89 -38.32 -17.06 3.22
N LYS A 90 -39.34 -16.58 3.92
CA LYS A 90 -40.37 -17.48 4.45
C LYS A 90 -41.72 -16.91 4.04
N GLU A 91 -42.34 -17.71 3.20
CA GLU A 91 -43.68 -17.63 2.63
C GLU A 91 -44.74 -17.57 3.74
N GLU A 92 -45.89 -16.99 3.39
CA GLU A 92 -47.15 -17.00 4.15
C GLU A 92 -47.68 -18.43 4.40
#